data_AF-A0A7J2MHD5-F1
#
_entry.id   AF-A0A7J2MHD5-F1
#
_cell.length_a   1.000
_cell.length_b   1.000
_cell.length_c   1.000
_cell.angle_alpha   90.00
_cell.angle_beta   90.00
_cell.angle_gamma   90.00
#
_symmetry.space_group_name_H-M   'P 1'
#
loop_
_entity.id
_entity.type
_entity.pdbx_description
1 polymer ?
#
loop_
_entity_poly.entity_id
_entity_poly.type
_entity_poly.pdbx_seq_one_letter_code
_entity_poly.pdbx_strand_id
1 'polypeptide(L)' 'MSNPIFTHITDDRAAMVDISEKDAITRRAVATGRIALQRETIAAINRGSVEKG' A
#
# COMPACT_ATOMS: atom_id res chain seq x y z
N MET A 1 25.17 -12.86 8.83
CA MET A 1 24.01 -12.01 8.47
C MET A 1 22.80 -12.59 9.21
N SER A 2 22.15 -11.82 10.08
CA SER A 2 20.96 -12.32 10.80
C SER A 2 19.77 -12.38 9.84
N ASN A 3 19.01 -13.46 9.90
CA ASN A 3 17.72 -13.53 9.20
C ASN A 3 16.79 -12.42 9.75
N PRO A 4 16.05 -11.69 8.90
CA PRO A 4 15.08 -10.72 9.36
C PRO A 4 13.95 -11.42 10.12
N ILE A 5 13.65 -10.92 11.32
CA ILE A 5 12.54 -11.40 12.16
C ILE A 5 11.28 -10.62 11.77
N PHE A 6 10.20 -11.32 11.44
CA PHE A 6 8.90 -10.69 11.20
C PHE A 6 8.32 -10.16 12.50
N THR A 7 7.87 -8.90 12.50
CA THR A 7 7.22 -8.31 13.67
C THR A 7 5.71 -8.57 13.71
N HIS A 8 5.07 -8.76 12.56
CA HIS A 8 3.62 -8.92 12.44
C HIS A 8 3.17 -10.38 12.31
N ILE A 9 4.07 -11.34 12.51
CA ILE A 9 3.79 -12.77 12.42
C ILE A 9 4.18 -13.44 13.74
N THR A 10 3.22 -14.07 14.40
CA THR A 10 3.39 -14.84 15.63
C THR A 10 2.71 -16.19 15.45
N ASP A 11 3.41 -17.30 15.73
CA ASP A 11 2.90 -18.66 15.55
C ASP A 11 2.27 -18.90 14.15
N ASP A 12 2.97 -18.45 13.10
CA ASP A 12 2.52 -18.50 11.70
C ASP A 12 1.19 -17.79 11.41
N ARG A 13 0.78 -16.88 12.29
CA ARG A 13 -0.44 -16.08 12.17
C ARG A 13 -0.13 -14.60 12.20
N ALA A 14 -0.94 -13.81 11.51
CA ALA A 14 -0.84 -12.36 11.58
C ALA A 14 -1.25 -11.86 12.98
N ALA A 15 -0.40 -11.02 13.56
CA ALA A 15 -0.64 -10.38 14.85
C ALA A 15 -0.30 -8.88 14.78
N MET A 16 -1.09 -8.06 15.49
CA MET A 16 -0.79 -6.64 15.63
C MET A 16 0.35 -6.45 16.63
N VAL A 17 1.37 -5.68 16.26
CA VAL A 17 2.49 -5.36 17.15
C VAL A 17 2.02 -4.41 18.25
N ASP A 18 2.32 -4.74 19.50
CA ASP A 18 2.11 -3.80 20.61
C ASP A 18 3.09 -2.63 20.50
N ILE A 19 2.55 -1.42 20.44
CA ILE A 19 3.30 -0.16 20.35
C ILE A 19 2.98 0.78 21.50
N SER A 20 2.34 0.30 22.58
CA SER A 20 1.82 1.13 23.67
C SER A 20 2.92 1.92 24.40
N GLU A 21 4.15 1.40 24.42
CA GLU A 21 5.32 2.06 25.00
C GLU A 21 6.00 3.07 24.07
N LYS A 22 5.53 3.22 22.82
CA LYS A 22 6.13 4.16 21.87
C LYS A 22 5.55 5.56 22.06
N ASP A 23 6.45 6.55 22.07
CA ASP A 23 6.03 7.95 22.09
C ASP A 23 5.20 8.34 20.86
N ALA A 24 4.20 9.17 21.11
CA ALA A 24 3.43 9.81 20.05
C ALA A 24 4.29 10.87 19.34
N ILE A 25 4.60 10.65 18.07
CA ILE A 25 5.32 11.59 17.21
C ILE A 25 4.62 11.74 15.86
N THR A 26 4.73 12.92 15.24
CA THR A 26 4.15 13.16 13.92
C THR A 26 4.92 12.38 12.86
N ARG A 27 4.20 11.53 12.10
CA ARG A 27 4.75 10.75 10.98
C ARG A 27 3.92 11.00 9.73
N ARG A 28 4.59 11.11 8.58
CA ARG A 28 3.94 11.21 7.27
C ARG A 28 4.60 10.24 6.30
N ALA A 29 3.78 9.49 5.59
CA ALA A 29 4.19 8.68 4.45
C ALA A 29 3.35 9.08 3.23
N VAL A 30 3.96 9.07 2.05
CA VAL A 30 3.28 9.24 0.76
C VAL A 30 3.68 8.06 -0.10
N ALA A 31 2.68 7.38 -0.67
CA ALA A 31 2.89 6.28 -1.60
C ALA A 31 2.37 6.68 -2.98
N THR A 32 2.99 6.13 -4.02
CA THR A 32 2.54 6.26 -5.41
C THR A 32 2.43 4.87 -6.03
N GLY A 33 1.58 4.73 -7.04
CA GLY A 33 1.40 3.49 -7.78
C GLY A 33 1.14 3.79 -9.25
N ARG A 34 1.30 2.78 -10.11
CA ARG A 34 1.03 2.89 -11.54
C ARG A 34 0.23 1.69 -12.00
N ILE A 35 -0.73 1.94 -12.88
CA ILE A 35 -1.45 0.89 -13.61
C ILE A 35 -0.99 0.97 -15.07
N ALA A 36 -0.52 -0.14 -15.61
CA ALA A 36 -0.23 -0.27 -17.03
C ALA A 36 -1.54 -0.56 -17.77
N LEU A 37 -1.86 0.24 -18.77
CA LEU A 37 -3.10 0.14 -19.54
C LEU A 37 -2.80 -0.03 -21.03
N GLN A 38 -3.78 -0.56 -21.76
CA GLN A 38 -3.78 -0.53 -23.22
C GLN A 38 -3.97 0.91 -23.73
N ARG A 39 -3.51 1.20 -24.95
CA ARG A 39 -3.58 2.57 -25.51
C ARG A 39 -5.02 3.00 -25.70
N GLU A 40 -5.89 2.08 -26.09
CA GLU A 40 -7.32 2.27 -26.33
C GLU A 40 -8.02 2.69 -25.05
N THR A 41 -7.66 2.07 -23.91
CA THR A 41 -8.19 2.43 -22.59
C THR A 41 -7.76 3.84 -22.19
N ILE A 42 -6.50 4.21 -22.41
CA ILE A 42 -6.01 5.57 -22.15
C ILE A 42 -6.78 6.59 -23.01
N ALA A 43 -6.99 6.28 -24.28
CA ALA A 43 -7.74 7.15 -25.19
C ALA A 43 -9.21 7.30 -24.75
N ALA A 44 -9.85 6.23 -24.27
CA ALA A 44 -11.22 6.28 -23.75
C ALA A 44 -11.32 7.14 -22.48
N ILE A 45 -10.38 6.98 -21.54
CA ILE A 45 -10.31 7.81 -20.32
C ILE A 45 -10.14 9.29 -20.69
N ASN A 46 -9.19 9.60 -21.58
CA ASN A 46 -8.92 10.99 -21.98
C ASN A 46 -10.10 11.65 -22.71
N ARG A 47 -10.94 10.87 -23.42
CA ARG A 47 -12.15 11.36 -24.09
C ARG A 47 -13.39 11.41 -23.17
N GLY A 48 -13.28 10.94 -21.93
CA GLY A 48 -14.42 10.84 -21.02
C GLY A 48 -15.50 9.87 -21.49
N SER A 49 -15.16 8.91 -22.35
CA SER A 49 -16.11 7.95 -22.92
C SER A 49 -16.23 6.66 -22.10
N VAL A 50 -15.77 6.67 -20.85
CA VAL A 50 -15.88 5.55 -19.91
C VAL A 50 -17.15 5.76 -19.10
N GLU A 51 -18.01 4.74 -19.05
CA GLU A 51 -19.33 4.84 -18.39
C GLU A 51 -19.25 5.08 -16.88
N LYS A 52 -18.16 4.65 -16.24
CA LYS A 52 -17.91 4.84 -14.81
C LYS A 52 -16.87 5.92 -14.60
N GLY A 53 -17.30 7.03 -14.01
CA GLY A 53 -16.44 8.12 -13.49
C GLY A 53 -15.85 7.79 -12.13
#